data_AF-A0A067DR91-F1
#
_entry.id   AF-A0A067DR91-F1
#
_cell.length_a   1.000
_cell.length_b   1.000
_cell.length_c   1.000
_cell.angle_alpha   90.00
_cell.angle_beta   90.00
_cell.angle_gamma   90.00
#
_symmetry.space_group_name_H-M   'P 1'
#
loop_
_entity.id
_entity.type
_entity.pdbx_description
1 polymer ?
#
loop_
_entity_poly.entity_id
_entity_poly.type
_entity_poly.pdbx_seq_one_letter_code
_entity_poly.pdbx_strand_id
1 'polypeptide(L)'
;MSVFAFVNGLLKDLPDVEGDKKFGMKTLCVLLGKEKVLPLCVNMMLVAYGGAMISGASSSFMINKIVSIIGHGILALILWLQSKKVDLDNFESTFGFYMLIWKLNYVEYILIHFLR
;
A
#
# COMPACT_ATOMS: atom_id res chain seq x y z
N MET A 1 6.44 -0.69 -9.40
CA MET A 1 5.13 -0.73 -10.08
C MET A 1 4.36 -2.02 -9.85
N SER A 2 4.93 -3.22 -10.06
CA SER A 2 4.17 -4.48 -9.92
C SER A 2 3.57 -4.73 -8.53
N VAL A 3 4.30 -4.39 -7.45
CA VAL A 3 3.79 -4.55 -6.07
C VAL A 3 2.59 -3.65 -5.79
N PHE A 4 2.66 -2.37 -6.17
CA PHE A 4 1.56 -1.42 -6.01
C PHE A 4 0.31 -1.83 -6.79
N ALA A 5 0.48 -2.29 -8.05
CA ALA A 5 -0.64 -2.78 -8.85
C ALA A 5 -1.30 -4.01 -8.23
N PHE A 6 -0.51 -4.96 -7.74
CA PHE A 6 -1.02 -6.14 -7.04
C PHE A 6 -1.78 -5.77 -5.76
N VAL A 7 -1.19 -4.92 -4.92
CA VAL A 7 -1.80 -4.46 -3.67
C VAL A 7 -3.08 -3.68 -3.93
N ASN A 8 -3.11 -2.78 -4.93
CA ASN A 8 -4.33 -2.08 -5.33
C ASN A 8 -5.41 -3.06 -5.82
N GLY A 9 -5.02 -4.08 -6.57
CA GLY A 9 -5.92 -5.13 -7.03
C GLY A 9 -6.58 -5.90 -5.89
N LEU A 10 -5.87 -6.14 -4.79
CA LEU A 10 -6.42 -6.80 -3.60
C LEU A 10 -7.22 -5.84 -2.71
N LEU A 11 -6.74 -4.62 -2.50
CA LEU A 11 -7.37 -3.67 -1.58
C LEU A 11 -8.65 -3.05 -2.12
N LYS A 12 -8.88 -3.07 -3.44
CA LYS A 12 -10.17 -2.67 -4.01
C LYS A 12 -11.31 -3.59 -3.54
N ASP A 13 -10.99 -4.86 -3.26
CA ASP A 13 -11.96 -5.87 -2.83
C ASP A 13 -12.17 -5.83 -1.30
N LEU A 14 -11.33 -5.09 -0.55
CA LEU A 14 -11.45 -4.96 0.90
C LEU A 14 -12.78 -4.33 1.35
N PRO A 15 -13.28 -3.23 0.76
CA PRO A 15 -14.60 -2.69 1.08
C PRO A 15 -15.77 -3.43 0.39
N ASP A 16 -15.51 -4.36 -0.54
CA ASP A 16 -16.53 -4.98 -1.41
C ASP A 16 -16.76 -6.48 -1.14
N VAL A 17 -16.34 -6.97 0.03
CA VAL A 17 -16.41 -8.42 0.36
C VAL A 17 -17.84 -8.95 0.33
N GLU A 18 -18.79 -8.18 0.83
CA GLU A 18 -20.20 -8.54 0.91
C GLU A 18 -20.85 -8.55 -0.48
N GLY A 19 -20.46 -7.59 -1.34
CA GLY A 19 -20.86 -7.54 -2.75
C GLY A 19 -20.33 -8.74 -3.52
N ASP A 20 -19.02 -8.98 -3.44
CA ASP A 20 -18.35 -10.13 -4.05
C ASP A 20 -19.00 -11.47 -3.66
N LYS A 21 -19.27 -11.67 -2.36
CA LYS A 21 -19.96 -12.87 -1.86
C LYS A 21 -21.33 -13.05 -2.51
N LYS A 22 -22.12 -11.98 -2.61
CA LYS A 22 -23.48 -12.01 -3.18
C LYS A 22 -23.47 -12.42 -4.66
N PHE A 23 -22.46 -12.01 -5.42
CA PHE A 23 -22.31 -12.35 -6.83
C PHE A 23 -21.50 -13.63 -7.08
N GLY A 24 -21.10 -14.36 -6.03
CA GLY A 24 -20.35 -15.61 -6.14
C GLY A 24 -18.90 -15.42 -6.58
N MET A 25 -18.34 -14.22 -6.44
CA MET A 25 -16.95 -13.90 -6.73
C MET A 25 -16.04 -14.52 -5.66
N LYS A 26 -14.92 -15.12 -6.09
CA LYS A 26 -13.92 -15.74 -5.21
C LYS A 26 -12.67 -14.88 -5.08
N THR A 27 -12.84 -13.64 -4.60
CA THR A 27 -11.70 -12.75 -4.32
C THR A 27 -10.95 -13.19 -3.07
N LEU A 28 -9.71 -12.71 -2.90
CA LEU A 28 -8.89 -13.13 -1.77
C LEU A 28 -9.50 -12.70 -0.44
N CYS A 29 -10.16 -11.54 -0.40
CA CYS A 29 -10.88 -11.06 0.77
C CYS A 29 -12.09 -11.96 1.11
N VAL A 30 -12.78 -12.51 0.10
CA VAL A 30 -13.85 -13.49 0.32
C VAL A 30 -13.32 -14.81 0.87
N LEU A 31 -12.19 -15.30 0.34
CA LEU A 31 -11.63 -16.60 0.69
C LEU A 31 -10.90 -16.60 2.04
N LEU A 32 -10.14 -15.55 2.35
CA LEU A 32 -9.25 -15.49 3.51
C LEU A 32 -9.73 -14.54 4.61
N GLY A 33 -10.64 -13.62 4.32
CA GLY A 33 -11.08 -12.57 5.24
C GLY A 33 -10.24 -11.30 5.15
N LYS A 34 -10.87 -10.17 5.53
CA LYS A 34 -10.26 -8.84 5.53
C LYS A 34 -9.06 -8.77 6.49
N GLU A 35 -9.14 -9.53 7.58
CA GLU A 35 -8.18 -9.60 8.69
C GLU A 35 -6.83 -10.20 8.27
N LYS A 36 -6.81 -11.02 7.21
CA LYS A 36 -5.59 -11.60 6.65
C LYS A 36 -5.08 -10.82 5.45
N VAL A 37 -5.97 -10.31 4.60
CA VAL A 37 -5.59 -9.59 3.38
C VAL A 37 -5.02 -8.20 3.69
N LEU A 38 -5.61 -7.45 4.63
CA LEU A 38 -5.08 -6.14 5.01
C LEU A 38 -3.61 -6.20 5.47
N PRO A 39 -3.22 -7.00 6.47
CA PRO A 39 -1.82 -7.07 6.90
C PRO A 39 -0.90 -7.63 5.82
N LEU A 40 -1.36 -8.55 4.95
CA LEU A 40 -0.58 -9.00 3.80
C LEU A 40 -0.22 -7.81 2.89
N CYS A 41 -1.21 -7.04 2.46
CA CYS A 41 -1.04 -5.87 1.60
C CYS A 41 -0.13 -4.81 2.24
N VAL A 42 -0.35 -4.51 3.52
CA VAL A 42 0.46 -3.54 4.27
C VAL A 42 1.92 -3.99 4.35
N ASN A 43 2.19 -5.25 4.70
CA ASN A 43 3.56 -5.75 4.80
C ASN A 43 4.26 -5.76 3.43
N MET A 44 3.57 -6.14 2.35
CA MET A 44 4.13 -6.10 0.99
C MET A 44 4.54 -4.66 0.60
N MET A 45 3.70 -3.68 0.92
CA MET A 45 4.01 -2.27 0.66
C MET A 45 5.16 -1.74 1.53
N LEU A 46 5.21 -2.11 2.82
CA LEU A 46 6.32 -1.74 3.70
C LEU A 46 7.66 -2.30 3.21
N VAL A 47 7.67 -3.56 2.75
CA VAL A 47 8.86 -4.17 2.13
C VAL A 47 9.24 -3.42 0.85
N ALA A 48 8.27 -3.04 0.02
CA ALA A 48 8.53 -2.27 -1.20
C ALA A 48 9.15 -0.90 -0.89
N TYR A 49 8.60 -0.15 0.08
CA TYR A 49 9.19 1.11 0.52
C TYR A 49 10.59 0.92 1.13
N GLY A 50 10.81 -0.13 1.92
CA GLY A 50 12.14 -0.46 2.43
C GLY A 50 13.15 -0.74 1.31
N GLY A 51 12.74 -1.49 0.28
CA GLY A 51 13.56 -1.72 -0.91
C GLY A 51 13.88 -0.43 -1.68
N ALA A 52 12.90 0.47 -1.81
CA ALA A 52 13.08 1.77 -2.44
C ALA A 52 14.07 2.66 -1.66
N MET A 53 13.98 2.67 -0.33
CA MET A 53 14.95 3.37 0.53
C MET A 53 16.37 2.83 0.34
N ILE A 54 16.55 1.51 0.31
CA ILE A 54 17.86 0.87 0.11
C ILE A 54 18.41 1.21 -1.29
N SER A 55 17.57 1.11 -2.33
CA SER A 55 17.94 1.48 -3.70
C SER A 55 18.42 2.92 -3.77
N GLY A 56 17.64 3.88 -3.27
CA GLY A 56 18.01 5.29 -3.32
C GLY A 56 19.22 5.64 -2.45
N ALA A 57 19.42 4.94 -1.32
CA ALA A 57 20.62 5.08 -0.50
C ALA A 57 21.91 4.70 -1.24
N SER A 58 21.82 3.82 -2.25
CA SER A 58 22.94 3.40 -3.09
C SER A 58 23.30 4.39 -4.22
N SER A 59 22.51 5.47 -4.41
CA SER A 59 22.78 6.49 -5.43
C SER A 59 24.13 7.18 -5.23
N SER A 60 24.75 7.68 -6.29
CA SER A 60 25.94 8.56 -6.18
C SER A 60 25.58 10.01 -5.84
N PHE A 61 24.32 10.42 -6.03
CA PHE A 61 23.87 11.79 -5.81
C PHE A 61 23.27 11.95 -4.41
N MET A 62 23.76 12.93 -3.64
CA MET A 62 23.30 13.16 -2.26
C MET A 62 21.80 13.49 -2.19
N ILE A 63 21.29 14.27 -3.15
CA ILE A 63 19.87 14.65 -3.21
C ILE A 63 19.01 13.39 -3.35
N ASN A 64 19.40 12.47 -4.23
CA ASN A 64 18.65 11.24 -4.50
C ASN A 64 18.61 10.32 -3.26
N LYS A 65 19.71 10.26 -2.49
CA LYS A 65 19.73 9.56 -1.19
C LYS A 65 18.74 10.15 -0.21
N ILE A 66 18.83 11.47 0.02
CA ILE A 66 18.00 12.17 1.01
C ILE A 66 16.52 12.04 0.64
N VAL A 67 16.17 12.34 -0.60
CA VAL A 67 14.78 12.26 -1.09
C VAL A 67 14.25 10.84 -1.01
N SER A 68 15.03 9.83 -1.41
CA SER A 68 14.58 8.45 -1.36
C SER A 68 14.41 7.92 0.07
N ILE A 69 15.36 8.17 0.96
CA ILE A 69 15.28 7.68 2.34
C ILE A 69 14.13 8.37 3.09
N ILE A 70 14.06 9.71 3.02
CA ILE A 70 13.05 10.46 3.75
C ILE A 70 11.67 10.29 3.12
N GLY A 71 11.56 10.39 1.79
CA GLY A 71 10.29 10.30 1.07
C GLY A 71 9.60 8.96 1.28
N HIS A 72 10.26 7.85 0.94
CA HIS A 72 9.67 6.52 1.12
C HIS A 72 9.51 6.15 2.61
N GLY A 73 10.40 6.65 3.49
CA GLY A 73 10.25 6.49 4.94
C GLY A 73 8.98 7.15 5.48
N ILE A 74 8.65 8.37 5.02
CA ILE A 74 7.40 9.05 5.37
C ILE A 74 6.19 8.28 4.83
N LEU A 75 6.24 7.83 3.57
CA LEU A 75 5.13 7.04 2.99
C LEU A 75 4.90 5.73 3.76
N ALA A 76 5.98 5.02 4.12
CA ALA A 76 5.92 3.81 4.94
C ALA A 76 5.32 4.09 6.34
N LEU A 77 5.72 5.18 6.98
CA LEU A 77 5.18 5.58 8.28
C LEU A 77 3.70 5.92 8.20
N ILE A 78 3.28 6.72 7.19
CA ILE A 78 1.87 7.05 6.97
C ILE A 78 1.06 5.76 6.76
N LEU A 79 1.52 4.87 5.87
CA LEU A 79 0.88 3.59 5.61
C LEU A 79 0.68 2.79 6.91
N TRP A 80 1.75 2.62 7.69
CA TRP A 80 1.72 1.82 8.90
C TRP A 80 0.81 2.41 9.99
N LEU A 81 0.85 3.73 10.19
CA LEU A 81 0.02 4.39 11.18
C LEU A 81 -1.47 4.36 10.79
N GLN A 82 -1.76 4.54 9.49
CA GLN A 82 -3.13 4.53 9.01
C GLN A 82 -3.71 3.11 8.96
N SER A 83 -2.89 2.08 8.67
CA SER A 83 -3.36 0.70 8.65
C SER A 83 -3.85 0.22 10.03
N LYS A 84 -3.27 0.73 11.12
CA LYS A 84 -3.69 0.42 12.50
C LYS A 84 -5.05 1.03 12.89
N LYS A 85 -5.51 2.02 12.14
CA LYS A 85 -6.78 2.73 12.41
C LYS A 85 -7.93 2.18 11.57
N VAL A 86 -7.67 1.21 10.69
CA VAL A 86 -8.70 0.63 9.83
C VAL A 86 -9.64 -0.22 10.68
N ASP A 87 -10.90 0.14 10.63
CA ASP A 87 -12.00 -0.66 11.17
C ASP A 87 -12.53 -1.53 10.01
N LEU A 88 -12.29 -2.84 10.09
CA LEU A 88 -12.61 -3.78 9.01
C LEU A 88 -14.11 -4.02 8.85
N ASP A 89 -14.92 -3.68 9.85
CA ASP A 89 -16.37 -3.80 9.82
C ASP A 89 -17.05 -2.53 9.30
N ASN A 90 -16.28 -1.46 9.08
CA ASN A 90 -16.78 -0.18 8.60
C ASN A 90 -16.39 0.06 7.12
N PHE A 91 -17.40 0.19 6.26
CA PHE A 91 -17.21 0.46 4.83
C PHE A 91 -16.39 1.73 4.57
N GLU A 92 -16.73 2.84 5.21
CA GLU A 92 -16.03 4.12 5.01
C GLU A 92 -14.57 4.05 5.45
N SER A 93 -14.28 3.28 6.51
CA SER A 93 -12.92 3.06 7.00
C SER A 93 -12.08 2.25 6.03
N THR A 94 -12.62 1.14 5.51
CA THR A 94 -11.92 0.28 4.53
C THR A 94 -11.78 0.97 3.16
N PHE A 95 -12.84 1.62 2.67
CA PHE A 95 -12.79 2.40 1.43
C PHE A 95 -11.86 3.60 1.55
N GLY A 96 -11.90 4.32 2.67
CA GLY A 96 -10.99 5.42 2.96
C GLY A 96 -9.52 4.98 2.97
N PHE A 97 -9.23 3.81 3.52
CA PHE A 97 -7.88 3.23 3.47
C PHE A 97 -7.47 2.85 2.05
N TYR A 98 -8.35 2.22 1.26
CA TYR A 98 -8.10 1.96 -0.15
C TYR A 98 -7.78 3.25 -0.94
N MET A 99 -8.53 4.32 -0.71
CA MET A 99 -8.26 5.62 -1.33
C MET A 99 -6.95 6.26 -0.85
N LEU A 100 -6.53 6.02 0.40
CA LEU A 100 -5.21 6.42 0.88
C LEU A 100 -4.11 5.74 0.05
N ILE A 101 -4.22 4.44 -0.22
CA ILE A 101 -3.20 3.72 -1.03
C ILE A 101 -3.08 4.32 -2.42
N TRP A 102 -4.19 4.70 -3.07
CA TRP A 102 -4.14 5.46 -4.32
C TRP A 102 -3.34 6.75 -4.20
N LYS A 103 -3.57 7.55 -3.14
CA LYS A 103 -2.81 8.78 -2.89
C LYS A 103 -1.32 8.50 -2.71
N LEU A 104 -0.96 7.47 -1.94
CA LEU A 104 0.45 7.08 -1.77
C LEU A 104 1.08 6.66 -3.10
N ASN A 105 0.36 5.91 -3.93
CA ASN A 105 0.83 5.51 -5.26
C ASN A 105 1.06 6.72 -6.19
N TYR A 106 0.23 7.76 -6.10
CA TYR A 106 0.47 9.01 -6.84
C TYR A 106 1.77 9.70 -6.42
N VAL A 107 2.07 9.72 -5.13
CA VAL A 107 3.35 10.27 -4.64
C VAL A 107 4.52 9.41 -5.08
N GLU A 108 4.36 8.08 -5.10
CA GLU A 108 5.39 7.14 -5.56
C GLU A 108 5.80 7.39 -7.02
N TYR A 109 4.86 7.75 -7.91
CA TYR A 109 5.20 8.13 -9.29
C TYR A 109 6.20 9.29 -9.38
N ILE A 110 6.23 10.17 -8.38
CA ILE A 110 7.21 11.25 -8.31
C ILE A 110 8.52 10.71 -7.72
N LEU A 111 8.45 10.02 -6.59
CA LEU A 111 9.63 9.57 -5.84
C LEU A 111 10.50 8.55 -6.58
N ILE A 112 9.93 7.76 -7.48
CA ILE A 112 10.67 6.73 -8.22
C ILE A 112 11.84 7.29 -9.05
N HIS A 113 11.77 8.58 -9.44
CA HIS A 113 12.83 9.25 -10.20
C HIS A 113 14.11 9.48 -9.39
N PHE A 114 14.06 9.34 -8.07
CA PHE A 114 15.18 9.54 -7.17
C PHE A 114 15.86 8.23 -6.73
N LEU A 115 15.43 7.08 -7.25
CA LEU A 115 15.96 5.76 -6.85
C LEU A 115 17.35 5.43 -7.42
N ARG A 116 17.91 6.29 -8.30
CA ARG A 116 19.22 6.10 -8.95
C ARG A 116 19.99 7.41 -8.97
#